data_AF-A0A849DBG0-F1
#
_entry.id   AF-A0A849DBG0-F1
#
_cell.length_a   1.000
_cell.length_b   1.000
_cell.length_c   1.000
_cell.angle_alpha   90.00
_cell.angle_beta   90.00
_cell.angle_gamma   90.00
#
_symmetry.space_group_name_H-M   'P 1'
#
loop_
_entity.id
_entity.type
_entity.pdbx_description
1 polymer ?
#
loop_
_entity_poly.entity_id
_entity_poly.type
_entity_poly.pdbx_seq_one_letter_code
_entity_poly.pdbx_strand_id
1 'polypeptide(L)'
;MKRNIILLTLLPLFVGCGNDSISDTSSVQSYIQNLEVENNISYEKIVNTRGAYITSMCYTKTMDETTNTVFNPCYSCHTKGQIPNYYNDTNLQIEYNFPAEMMKNPFTNLFKDRSNQVASMTDSETLEYVRESNYLNSEEDILPALDLPLDWKGYRPDCYFNFDDDGFDQDPKGNYTGWRAFRYYPFLGTFWPTNGSTDDVLIRLDSLFTQDK
;
A
#
# COMPACT_ATOMS: atom_id res chain seq x y z
N MET A 1 -39.70 -5.10 69.03
CA MET A 1 -38.45 -4.41 68.63
C MET A 1 -38.32 -4.47 67.13
N LYS A 2 -38.71 -3.40 66.41
CA LYS A 2 -38.44 -3.22 64.97
C LYS A 2 -37.54 -1.99 64.85
N ARG A 3 -36.28 -2.19 64.45
CA ARG A 3 -35.32 -1.11 64.18
C ARG A 3 -35.37 -0.85 62.69
N ASN A 4 -36.00 0.27 62.30
CA ASN A 4 -35.90 0.79 60.94
C ASN A 4 -34.50 1.38 60.76
N ILE A 5 -33.68 0.72 59.95
CA ILE A 5 -32.41 1.29 59.48
C ILE A 5 -32.73 1.98 58.15
N ILE A 6 -32.73 3.31 58.18
CA ILE A 6 -32.72 4.15 56.99
C ILE A 6 -31.27 4.18 56.50
N LEU A 7 -30.98 3.51 55.38
CA LEU A 7 -29.71 3.64 54.70
C LEU A 7 -29.87 4.75 53.64
N LEU A 8 -29.37 5.96 53.95
CA LEU A 8 -29.20 7.02 52.98
C LEU A 8 -28.10 6.61 51.99
N THR A 9 -28.47 6.22 50.78
CA THR A 9 -27.53 6.11 49.66
C THR A 9 -27.28 7.52 49.12
N LEU A 10 -26.15 8.13 49.50
CA LEU A 10 -25.62 9.30 48.80
C LEU A 10 -25.17 8.86 47.39
N LEU A 11 -25.88 9.32 46.37
CA LEU A 11 -25.47 9.22 44.98
C LEU A 11 -24.52 10.41 44.69
N PRO A 12 -23.24 10.21 44.35
CA PRO A 12 -22.40 11.31 43.91
C PRO A 12 -22.81 11.70 42.49
N LEU A 13 -23.42 12.87 42.35
CA LEU A 13 -23.59 13.55 41.06
C LEU A 13 -22.19 13.95 40.56
N PHE A 14 -21.60 13.11 39.72
CA PHE A 14 -20.52 13.52 38.84
C PHE A 14 -21.10 14.45 37.77
N VAL A 15 -21.13 15.75 38.07
CA VAL A 15 -21.30 16.78 37.05
C VAL A 15 -20.00 16.85 36.28
N GLY A 16 -19.91 16.08 35.19
CA GLY A 16 -18.89 16.31 34.18
C GLY A 16 -19.17 17.65 33.50
N CYS A 17 -18.20 18.56 33.54
CA CYS A 17 -18.19 19.74 32.67
C CYS A 17 -17.92 19.27 31.23
N GLY A 18 -18.94 18.67 30.59
CA GLY A 18 -19.00 18.53 29.14
C GLY A 18 -19.56 19.84 28.58
N ASN A 19 -18.82 20.47 27.67
CA ASN A 19 -19.40 21.51 26.83
C ASN A 19 -20.58 20.90 26.07
N ASP A 20 -21.81 21.24 26.46
CA ASP A 20 -23.02 20.96 25.68
C ASP A 20 -23.07 21.88 24.45
N SER A 21 -22.07 21.77 23.58
CA SER A 21 -22.32 22.02 22.17
C SER A 21 -22.97 20.75 21.65
N ILE A 22 -24.31 20.73 21.68
CA ILE A 22 -25.09 19.82 20.84
C ILE A 22 -24.65 20.13 19.40
N SER A 23 -23.66 19.39 18.90
CA SER A 23 -23.34 19.41 17.49
C SER A 23 -24.60 18.98 16.78
N ASP A 24 -25.17 19.86 15.97
CA ASP A 24 -26.43 19.64 15.30
C ASP A 24 -26.34 18.39 14.41
N THR A 25 -26.78 17.25 14.93
CA THR A 25 -26.72 15.95 14.25
C THR A 25 -27.40 16.00 12.88
N SER A 26 -28.37 16.91 12.71
CA SER A 26 -29.04 17.14 11.42
C SER A 26 -28.11 17.70 10.36
N SER A 27 -27.15 18.56 10.75
CA SER A 27 -26.16 19.14 9.86
C SER A 27 -25.14 18.11 9.38
N VAL A 28 -24.72 17.18 10.26
CA VAL A 28 -23.81 16.09 9.92
C VAL A 28 -24.50 15.08 8.99
N GLN A 29 -25.73 14.70 9.30
CA GLN A 29 -26.49 13.76 8.47
C GLN A 29 -26.74 14.32 7.06
N SER A 30 -27.11 15.60 6.97
CA SER A 30 -27.32 16.28 5.68
C SER A 30 -26.01 16.39 4.89
N TYR A 31 -24.89 16.64 5.57
CA TYR A 31 -23.57 16.65 4.96
C TYR A 31 -23.18 15.28 4.40
N ILE A 32 -23.37 14.20 5.16
CA ILE A 32 -23.10 12.83 4.70
C ILE A 32 -23.99 12.48 3.51
N GLN A 33 -25.29 12.77 3.55
CA GLN A 33 -26.19 12.51 2.43
C GLN A 33 -25.78 13.25 1.15
N ASN A 34 -25.36 14.52 1.28
CA ASN A 34 -24.85 15.27 0.13
C ASN A 34 -23.59 14.63 -0.46
N LEU A 35 -22.66 14.17 0.39
CA LEU A 35 -21.48 13.44 -0.07
C LEU A 35 -21.84 12.08 -0.71
N GLU A 36 -22.83 11.36 -0.19
CA GLU A 36 -23.27 10.09 -0.78
C GLU A 36 -23.80 10.30 -2.19
N VAL A 37 -24.58 11.37 -2.41
CA VAL A 37 -25.10 11.75 -3.73
C VAL A 37 -23.98 12.19 -4.68
N GLU A 38 -23.06 13.04 -4.22
CA GLU A 38 -21.96 13.56 -5.02
C GLU A 38 -21.00 12.44 -5.47
N ASN A 39 -20.61 11.57 -4.54
CA ASN A 39 -19.64 10.51 -4.80
C ASN A 39 -20.28 9.21 -5.31
N ASN A 40 -21.62 9.11 -5.27
CA ASN A 40 -22.37 7.90 -5.61
C ASN A 40 -21.93 6.66 -4.81
N ILE A 41 -21.71 6.84 -3.50
CA ILE A 41 -21.26 5.80 -2.56
C ILE A 41 -22.09 5.93 -1.28
N SER A 42 -22.52 4.82 -0.66
CA SER A 42 -23.12 4.88 0.68
C SER A 42 -22.06 4.81 1.77
N TYR A 43 -22.10 5.78 2.70
CA TYR A 43 -21.26 5.82 3.90
C TYR A 43 -21.90 5.08 5.08
N GLU A 44 -23.21 4.83 5.04
CA GLU A 44 -23.91 4.02 6.06
C GLU A 44 -23.90 2.52 5.74
N LYS A 45 -23.89 2.16 4.45
CA LYS A 45 -23.87 0.78 3.98
C LYS A 45 -22.56 0.46 3.26
N ILE A 46 -21.48 0.42 4.03
CA ILE A 46 -20.15 0.02 3.54
C ILE A 46 -20.17 -1.50 3.29
N VAL A 47 -20.20 -1.91 2.01
CA VAL A 47 -20.10 -3.31 1.61
C VAL A 47 -18.85 -3.51 0.77
N ASN A 48 -17.88 -4.29 1.29
CA ASN A 48 -16.70 -4.67 0.54
C ASN A 48 -16.96 -5.89 -0.35
N THR A 49 -17.92 -5.77 -1.29
CA THR A 49 -18.35 -6.87 -2.17
C THR A 49 -17.25 -7.42 -3.06
N ARG A 50 -16.18 -6.64 -3.27
CA ARG A 50 -15.02 -7.00 -4.09
C ARG A 50 -13.82 -7.45 -3.28
N GLY A 51 -13.95 -7.52 -1.94
CA GLY A 51 -12.87 -7.89 -1.03
C GLY A 51 -11.58 -7.13 -1.32
N ALA A 52 -11.63 -5.79 -1.34
CA ALA A 52 -10.54 -4.91 -1.77
C ALA A 52 -9.17 -5.15 -1.10
N TYR A 53 -9.13 -5.82 0.07
CA TYR A 53 -7.91 -6.20 0.79
C TYR A 53 -7.45 -7.65 0.54
N ILE A 54 -8.23 -8.44 -0.21
CA ILE A 54 -7.93 -9.83 -0.58
C ILE A 54 -7.39 -9.79 -2.02
N THR A 55 -6.08 -9.83 -2.18
CA THR A 55 -5.42 -9.77 -3.48
C THR A 55 -5.49 -11.12 -4.21
N SER A 56 -5.12 -11.14 -5.49
CA SER A 56 -5.11 -12.39 -6.27
C SER A 56 -4.17 -13.45 -5.70
N MET A 57 -3.10 -13.05 -5.03
CA MET A 57 -2.12 -13.93 -4.39
C MET A 57 -2.76 -14.79 -3.29
N CYS A 58 -3.84 -14.31 -2.65
CA CYS A 58 -4.55 -15.05 -1.60
C CYS A 58 -5.28 -16.30 -2.15
N TYR A 59 -5.51 -16.39 -3.46
CA TYR A 59 -6.20 -17.52 -4.13
C TYR A 59 -5.25 -18.57 -4.70
N THR A 60 -3.98 -18.53 -4.32
CA THR A 60 -2.99 -19.52 -4.75
C THR A 60 -3.35 -20.93 -4.27
N LYS A 61 -2.86 -21.96 -4.96
CA LYS A 61 -3.04 -23.35 -4.52
C LYS A 61 -2.17 -23.62 -3.29
N THR A 62 -2.78 -24.11 -2.21
CA THR A 62 -2.09 -24.47 -0.96
C THR A 62 -1.74 -25.95 -0.88
N MET A 63 -2.06 -26.72 -1.91
CA MET A 63 -1.74 -28.14 -1.99
C MET A 63 -1.52 -28.54 -3.44
N ASP A 64 -0.51 -29.37 -3.67
CA ASP A 64 -0.35 -30.12 -4.92
C ASP A 64 -1.20 -31.39 -4.84
N GLU A 65 -2.20 -31.48 -5.72
CA GLU A 65 -3.14 -32.60 -5.78
C GLU A 65 -2.50 -33.93 -6.24
N THR A 66 -1.34 -33.87 -6.92
CA THR A 66 -0.62 -35.06 -7.41
C THR A 66 0.25 -35.66 -6.31
N THR A 67 0.95 -34.80 -5.57
CA THR A 67 1.91 -35.23 -4.53
C THR A 67 1.32 -35.21 -3.11
N ASN A 68 0.14 -34.62 -2.92
CA ASN A 68 -0.43 -34.27 -1.62
C ASN A 68 0.47 -33.38 -0.76
N THR A 69 1.42 -32.67 -1.37
CA THR A 69 2.29 -31.74 -0.64
C THR A 69 1.50 -30.48 -0.29
N VAL A 70 1.51 -30.09 0.98
CA VAL A 70 0.87 -28.87 1.48
C VAL A 70 1.88 -27.73 1.51
N PHE A 71 1.46 -26.56 1.04
CA PHE A 71 2.21 -25.31 1.06
C PHE A 71 1.45 -24.26 1.85
N ASN A 72 2.17 -23.48 2.66
CA ASN A 72 1.60 -22.33 3.37
C ASN A 72 2.27 -21.06 2.82
N PRO A 73 1.76 -20.46 1.73
CA PRO A 73 2.23 -19.16 1.26
C PRO A 73 1.70 -18.00 2.10
N CYS A 74 0.61 -18.20 2.86
CA CYS A 74 -0.02 -17.21 3.72
C CYS A 74 0.90 -16.68 4.83
N TYR A 75 1.92 -17.45 5.24
CA TYR A 75 2.93 -17.02 6.20
C TYR A 75 3.68 -15.74 5.80
N SER A 76 3.73 -15.43 4.51
CA SER A 76 4.41 -14.25 3.98
C SER A 76 3.76 -12.95 4.49
N CYS A 77 2.44 -12.97 4.70
CA CYS A 77 1.66 -11.78 5.08
C CYS A 77 1.06 -11.89 6.48
N HIS A 78 0.60 -13.08 6.86
CA HIS A 78 -0.04 -13.31 8.15
C HIS A 78 1.00 -13.79 9.14
N THR A 79 1.17 -13.08 10.24
CA THR A 79 2.25 -13.34 11.19
C THR A 79 1.77 -13.19 12.62
N LYS A 80 2.57 -13.70 13.55
CA LYS A 80 2.30 -13.50 14.97
C LYS A 80 2.66 -12.07 15.33
N GLY A 81 1.69 -11.31 15.84
CA GLY A 81 1.94 -9.98 16.40
C GLY A 81 3.06 -10.00 17.45
N GLN A 82 3.95 -9.01 17.35
CA GLN A 82 5.09 -8.77 18.23
C GLN A 82 5.11 -7.29 18.59
N ILE A 83 5.57 -6.95 19.80
CA ILE A 83 5.65 -5.55 20.25
C ILE A 83 6.42 -4.71 19.20
N PRO A 84 5.91 -3.54 18.78
CA PRO A 84 4.72 -2.83 19.28
C PRO A 84 3.40 -3.18 18.58
N ASN A 85 3.41 -3.98 17.51
CA ASN A 85 2.22 -4.39 16.78
C ASN A 85 1.64 -5.72 17.29
N TYR A 86 0.58 -5.65 18.09
CA TYR A 86 -0.07 -6.83 18.68
C TYR A 86 -1.04 -7.56 17.74
N TYR A 87 -1.25 -7.08 16.51
CA TYR A 87 -2.17 -7.74 15.58
C TYR A 87 -1.65 -9.14 15.24
N ASN A 88 -2.46 -10.17 15.48
CA ASN A 88 -2.11 -11.57 15.28
C ASN A 88 -3.20 -12.25 14.46
N ASP A 89 -2.84 -12.59 13.23
CA ASP A 89 -3.70 -13.21 12.22
C ASP A 89 -3.15 -14.57 11.78
N THR A 90 -2.31 -15.19 12.61
CA THR A 90 -1.72 -16.53 12.35
C THR A 90 -2.73 -17.61 12.03
N ASN A 91 -3.99 -17.49 12.48
CA ASN A 91 -5.05 -18.42 12.13
C ASN A 91 -5.34 -18.45 10.62
N LEU A 92 -5.12 -17.34 9.90
CA LEU A 92 -5.29 -17.26 8.44
C LEU A 92 -4.25 -18.08 7.66
N GLN A 93 -3.21 -18.59 8.33
CA GLN A 93 -2.29 -19.57 7.73
C GLN A 93 -2.85 -21.00 7.73
N ILE A 94 -3.86 -21.27 8.55
CA ILE A 94 -4.39 -22.62 8.78
C ILE A 94 -5.74 -22.81 8.05
N GLU A 95 -6.51 -21.74 7.89
CA GLU A 95 -7.82 -21.79 7.23
C GLU A 95 -8.07 -20.58 6.31
N TYR A 96 -8.79 -20.83 5.22
CA TYR A 96 -9.34 -19.76 4.38
C TYR A 96 -10.57 -19.15 5.06
N ASN A 97 -10.36 -18.04 5.76
CA ASN A 97 -11.44 -17.26 6.39
C ASN A 97 -11.83 -16.04 5.54
N PHE A 98 -12.18 -16.28 4.27
CA PHE A 98 -12.70 -15.21 3.41
C PHE A 98 -14.18 -14.97 3.68
N PRO A 99 -14.67 -13.74 3.45
CA PRO A 99 -16.11 -13.49 3.29
C PRO A 99 -16.72 -14.45 2.25
N ALA A 100 -17.98 -14.82 2.45
CA ALA A 100 -18.66 -15.81 1.60
C ALA A 100 -18.59 -15.45 0.10
N GLU A 101 -18.75 -14.17 -0.23
CA GLU A 101 -18.68 -13.63 -1.59
C GLU A 101 -17.28 -13.77 -2.21
N MET A 102 -16.24 -13.82 -1.38
CA MET A 102 -14.84 -13.90 -1.77
C MET A 102 -14.30 -15.33 -1.75
N MET A 103 -15.09 -16.32 -1.37
CA MET A 103 -14.69 -17.74 -1.52
C MET A 103 -14.48 -18.15 -2.98
N LYS A 104 -15.02 -17.36 -3.93
CA LYS A 104 -14.78 -17.51 -5.36
C LYS A 104 -13.81 -16.43 -5.84
N ASN A 105 -12.70 -16.86 -6.46
CA ASN A 105 -11.70 -15.95 -7.02
C ASN A 105 -12.33 -14.97 -8.04
N PRO A 106 -12.33 -13.64 -7.77
CA PRO A 106 -12.90 -12.66 -8.70
C PRO A 106 -11.92 -12.21 -9.80
N PHE A 107 -10.62 -12.54 -9.68
CA PHE A 107 -9.54 -12.05 -10.55
C PHE A 107 -9.45 -12.80 -11.90
N THR A 108 -10.56 -12.84 -12.62
CA THR A 108 -10.69 -13.56 -13.91
C THR A 108 -9.75 -13.04 -15.00
N ASN A 109 -9.33 -11.78 -14.95
CA ASN A 109 -8.42 -11.18 -15.92
C ASN A 109 -7.02 -11.83 -15.95
N LEU A 110 -6.61 -12.48 -14.86
CA LEU A 110 -5.33 -13.20 -14.77
C LEU A 110 -5.34 -14.50 -15.58
N PHE A 111 -6.53 -15.03 -15.90
CA PHE A 111 -6.71 -16.27 -16.63
C PHE A 111 -7.13 -16.07 -18.09
N LYS A 112 -7.19 -14.81 -18.56
CA LYS A 112 -7.44 -14.51 -19.97
C LYS A 112 -6.22 -14.92 -20.80
N ASP A 113 -6.45 -15.78 -21.78
CA ASP A 113 -5.43 -16.14 -22.76
C ASP A 113 -5.06 -14.92 -23.61
N ARG A 114 -3.80 -14.52 -23.54
CA ARG A 114 -3.20 -13.43 -24.33
C ARG A 114 -2.10 -13.94 -25.25
N SER A 115 -1.98 -15.26 -25.45
CA SER A 115 -0.89 -15.87 -26.20
C SER A 115 -0.75 -15.29 -27.61
N ASN A 116 -1.87 -15.07 -28.31
CA ASN A 116 -1.85 -14.45 -29.64
C ASN A 116 -1.41 -12.97 -29.62
N GLN A 117 -1.79 -12.22 -28.57
CA GLN A 117 -1.37 -10.82 -28.43
C GLN A 117 0.13 -10.74 -28.13
N VAL A 118 0.62 -11.57 -27.20
CA VAL A 118 2.04 -11.65 -26.87
C VAL A 118 2.85 -12.13 -28.08
N ALA A 119 2.36 -13.11 -28.84
CA ALA A 119 3.03 -13.58 -30.06
C ALA A 119 3.10 -12.52 -31.17
N SER A 120 2.23 -11.50 -31.14
CA SER A 120 2.28 -10.38 -32.09
C SER A 120 3.23 -9.25 -31.67
N MET A 121 3.69 -9.24 -30.42
CA MET A 121 4.67 -8.26 -29.93
C MET A 121 6.05 -8.63 -30.45
N THR A 122 6.72 -7.71 -31.14
CA THR A 122 8.07 -7.95 -31.64
C THR A 122 9.12 -7.55 -30.59
N ASP A 123 10.28 -8.21 -30.65
CA ASP A 123 11.45 -7.81 -29.84
C ASP A 123 11.83 -6.35 -30.11
N SER A 124 11.70 -5.89 -31.36
CA SER A 124 12.04 -4.51 -31.74
C SER A 124 11.14 -3.49 -31.06
N GLU A 125 9.81 -3.68 -31.10
CA GLU A 125 8.85 -2.79 -30.42
C GLU A 125 9.05 -2.82 -28.91
N THR A 126 9.33 -4.00 -28.34
CA THR A 126 9.61 -4.14 -26.91
C THR A 126 10.86 -3.35 -26.54
N LEU A 127 11.95 -3.51 -27.30
CA LEU A 127 13.21 -2.80 -27.08
C LEU A 127 13.09 -1.29 -27.31
N GLU A 128 12.24 -0.84 -28.23
CA GLU A 128 11.92 0.57 -28.42
C GLU A 128 11.20 1.12 -27.19
N TYR A 129 10.13 0.44 -26.76
CA TYR A 129 9.35 0.84 -25.59
C TYR A 129 10.18 0.90 -24.30
N VAL A 130 10.98 -0.12 -23.99
CA VAL A 130 11.76 -0.13 -22.73
C VAL A 130 12.92 0.88 -22.71
N ARG A 131 13.27 1.48 -23.85
CA ARG A 131 14.27 2.56 -23.93
C ARG A 131 13.65 3.94 -23.74
N GLU A 132 12.33 4.05 -23.76
CA GLU A 132 11.65 5.30 -23.42
C GLU A 132 11.83 5.60 -21.94
N SER A 133 12.24 6.84 -21.62
CA SER A 133 12.37 7.27 -20.23
C SER A 133 11.01 7.67 -19.68
N ASN A 134 10.63 7.07 -18.55
CA ASN A 134 9.47 7.51 -17.76
C ASN A 134 9.79 8.69 -16.83
N TYR A 135 11.08 9.05 -16.68
CA TYR A 135 11.54 10.03 -15.70
C TYR A 135 12.11 11.29 -16.33
N LEU A 136 12.68 11.19 -17.53
CA LEU A 136 13.34 12.29 -18.21
C LEU A 136 12.59 12.69 -19.47
N ASN A 137 12.50 13.99 -19.73
CA ASN A 137 12.08 14.48 -21.04
C ASN A 137 13.27 14.49 -22.04
N SER A 138 13.03 14.97 -23.26
CA SER A 138 14.06 15.09 -24.31
C SER A 138 15.17 16.10 -24.02
N GLU A 139 14.98 16.97 -23.01
CA GLU A 139 15.96 17.96 -22.55
C GLU A 139 16.69 17.48 -21.28
N GLU A 140 16.49 16.22 -20.88
CA GLU A 140 17.04 15.59 -19.66
C GLU A 140 16.51 16.22 -18.35
N ASP A 141 15.38 16.92 -18.38
CA ASP A 141 14.71 17.36 -17.16
C ASP A 141 13.99 16.19 -16.49
N ILE A 142 14.08 16.17 -15.17
CA ILE A 142 13.40 15.18 -14.32
C ILE A 142 11.91 15.55 -14.23
N LEU A 143 11.05 14.82 -14.97
CA LEU A 143 9.61 15.08 -15.10
C LEU A 143 8.91 15.25 -13.73
N PRO A 144 9.07 14.34 -12.73
CA PRO A 144 8.43 14.52 -11.43
C PRO A 144 8.92 15.76 -10.67
N ALA A 145 10.13 16.27 -10.98
CA ALA A 145 10.63 17.49 -10.37
C ALA A 145 9.99 18.74 -10.99
N LEU A 146 9.58 18.70 -12.26
CA LEU A 146 8.91 19.82 -12.92
C LEU A 146 7.47 20.04 -12.43
N ASP A 147 6.79 18.97 -12.04
CA ASP A 147 5.41 19.02 -11.53
C ASP A 147 5.30 19.65 -10.14
N LEU A 148 6.41 19.79 -9.41
CA LEU A 148 6.43 20.34 -8.05
C LEU A 148 6.50 21.87 -8.05
N PRO A 149 5.65 22.56 -7.25
CA PRO A 149 5.69 24.02 -7.11
C PRO A 149 7.08 24.55 -6.79
N LEU A 150 7.45 25.74 -7.29
CA LEU A 150 8.78 26.32 -7.07
C LEU A 150 9.14 26.45 -5.57
N ASP A 151 8.15 26.71 -4.73
CA ASP A 151 8.31 26.89 -3.29
C ASP A 151 8.17 25.59 -2.46
N TRP A 152 8.11 24.42 -3.12
CA TRP A 152 8.05 23.10 -2.49
C TRP A 152 9.13 22.93 -1.41
N LYS A 153 8.69 22.57 -0.21
CA LYS A 153 9.57 22.43 0.98
C LYS A 153 10.12 21.03 1.19
N GLY A 154 9.58 20.04 0.47
CA GLY A 154 10.01 18.65 0.57
C GLY A 154 11.16 18.32 -0.36
N TYR A 155 11.44 17.02 -0.47
CA TYR A 155 12.37 16.49 -1.47
C TYR A 155 11.87 16.82 -2.89
N ARG A 156 12.76 17.38 -3.71
CA ARG A 156 12.56 17.51 -5.15
C ARG A 156 13.45 16.46 -5.83
N PRO A 157 12.90 15.59 -6.69
CA PRO A 157 13.66 14.57 -7.39
C PRO A 157 14.89 15.14 -8.12
N ASP A 158 16.06 14.55 -7.85
CA ASP A 158 17.36 14.98 -8.40
C ASP A 158 18.25 13.80 -8.84
N CYS A 159 17.64 12.64 -9.13
CA CYS A 159 18.32 11.48 -9.72
C CYS A 159 18.08 11.43 -11.23
N TYR A 160 19.16 11.25 -12.00
CA TYR A 160 19.12 11.21 -13.46
C TYR A 160 18.97 9.79 -14.02
N PHE A 161 19.06 8.77 -13.18
CA PHE A 161 19.06 7.35 -13.59
C PHE A 161 20.18 7.03 -14.60
N ASN A 162 21.28 7.78 -14.53
CA ASN A 162 22.46 7.63 -15.38
C ASN A 162 23.59 7.04 -14.52
N PHE A 163 23.56 5.73 -14.35
CA PHE A 163 24.45 5.02 -13.43
C PHE A 163 25.73 4.55 -14.11
N ASP A 164 26.86 4.69 -13.42
CA ASP A 164 28.12 4.03 -13.80
C ASP A 164 28.13 2.53 -13.45
N ASP A 165 29.25 1.86 -13.76
CA ASP A 165 29.43 0.42 -13.52
C ASP A 165 29.35 0.01 -12.03
N ASP A 166 29.59 0.95 -11.11
CA ASP A 166 29.52 0.77 -9.65
C ASP A 166 28.16 1.17 -9.05
N GLY A 167 27.27 1.69 -9.91
CA GLY A 167 25.90 2.07 -9.61
C GLY A 167 25.74 3.50 -9.12
N PHE A 168 26.73 4.38 -9.25
CA PHE A 168 26.60 5.80 -8.87
C PHE A 168 25.95 6.62 -9.98
N ASP A 169 24.94 7.40 -9.62
CA ASP A 169 24.22 8.27 -10.55
C ASP A 169 25.03 9.53 -10.89
N GLN A 170 25.02 9.91 -12.16
CA GLN A 170 25.72 11.08 -12.68
C GLN A 170 24.74 12.08 -13.32
N ASP A 171 24.94 13.37 -13.05
CA ASP A 171 24.25 14.44 -13.77
C ASP A 171 24.71 14.54 -15.24
N PRO A 172 24.04 15.32 -16.11
CA PRO A 172 24.44 15.51 -17.51
C PRO A 172 25.84 16.10 -17.73
N LYS A 173 26.47 16.63 -16.67
CA LYS A 173 27.84 17.18 -16.70
C LYS A 173 28.86 16.14 -16.22
N GLY A 174 28.42 14.94 -15.82
CA GLY A 174 29.25 13.87 -15.30
C GLY A 174 29.59 13.98 -13.81
N ASN A 175 28.91 14.85 -13.04
CA ASN A 175 29.11 14.92 -11.59
C ASN A 175 28.22 13.90 -10.89
N TYR A 176 28.75 13.25 -9.84
CA TYR A 176 27.95 12.34 -9.02
C TYR A 176 26.88 13.08 -8.22
N THR A 177 25.64 12.59 -8.28
CA THR A 177 24.49 13.19 -7.55
C THR A 177 24.38 12.73 -6.09
N GLY A 178 25.12 11.69 -5.75
CA GLY A 178 25.06 11.00 -4.45
C GLY A 178 24.00 9.90 -4.41
N TRP A 179 23.21 9.71 -5.46
CA TRP A 179 22.35 8.53 -5.60
C TRP A 179 23.15 7.30 -6.02
N ARG A 180 22.82 6.16 -5.42
CA ARG A 180 23.41 4.87 -5.77
C ARG A 180 22.33 3.81 -5.94
N ALA A 181 22.40 3.10 -7.05
CA ALA A 181 21.64 1.88 -7.26
C ALA A 181 22.19 0.75 -6.38
N PHE A 182 21.29 -0.06 -5.82
CA PHE A 182 21.69 -1.21 -5.03
C PHE A 182 20.82 -2.42 -5.37
N ARG A 183 21.39 -3.61 -5.19
CA ARG A 183 20.66 -4.86 -5.39
C ARG A 183 19.81 -5.13 -4.17
N TYR A 184 18.51 -4.95 -4.33
CA TYR A 184 17.50 -5.30 -3.36
C TYR A 184 16.84 -6.62 -3.73
N TYR A 185 16.54 -7.45 -2.72
CA TYR A 185 15.68 -8.61 -2.88
C TYR A 185 14.44 -8.40 -2.01
N PRO A 186 13.27 -8.08 -2.59
CA PRO A 186 12.06 -7.93 -1.82
C PRO A 186 11.66 -9.21 -1.13
N PHE A 187 11.25 -9.08 0.13
CA PHE A 187 10.48 -10.14 0.76
C PHE A 187 9.05 -10.12 0.21
N LEU A 188 8.43 -11.29 0.11
CA LEU A 188 7.06 -11.43 -0.37
C LEU A 188 6.11 -10.61 0.51
N GLY A 189 5.31 -9.74 -0.10
CA GLY A 189 4.32 -8.91 0.60
C GLY A 189 4.72 -7.46 0.89
N THR A 190 5.96 -7.04 0.57
CA THR A 190 6.33 -5.61 0.59
C THR A 190 5.74 -4.81 -0.58
N PHE A 191 5.16 -5.51 -1.57
CA PHE A 191 4.59 -4.91 -2.78
C PHE A 191 3.08 -5.08 -2.79
N TRP A 192 2.36 -3.96 -2.67
CA TRP A 192 0.91 -3.91 -2.86
C TRP A 192 0.62 -2.86 -3.91
N PRO A 193 -0.13 -3.17 -4.99
CA PRO A 193 -0.56 -2.14 -5.94
C PRO A 193 -1.31 -0.98 -5.26
N THR A 194 -1.97 -1.23 -4.12
CA THR A 194 -2.63 -0.19 -3.30
C THR A 194 -1.67 0.70 -2.53
N ASN A 195 -0.43 0.25 -2.29
CA ASN A 195 0.59 0.98 -1.53
C ASN A 195 1.68 1.57 -2.44
N GLY A 196 1.53 1.42 -3.76
CA GLY A 196 2.50 1.87 -4.77
C GLY A 196 3.44 0.76 -5.24
N SER A 197 3.93 0.92 -6.46
CA SER A 197 5.01 0.11 -7.03
C SER A 197 6.33 0.77 -6.66
N THR A 198 7.16 0.13 -5.84
CA THR A 198 8.45 0.69 -5.39
C THR A 198 9.59 -0.21 -5.88
N ASP A 199 9.70 -0.40 -7.19
CA ASP A 199 10.77 -1.24 -7.76
C ASP A 199 12.01 -0.41 -8.15
N ASP A 200 11.87 0.90 -8.32
CA ASP A 200 12.99 1.82 -8.51
C ASP A 200 13.55 2.28 -7.16
N VAL A 201 14.27 1.38 -6.48
CA VAL A 201 14.85 1.65 -5.16
C VAL A 201 16.29 2.11 -5.30
N LEU A 202 16.54 3.33 -4.85
CA LEU A 202 17.85 3.97 -4.81
C LEU A 202 18.14 4.44 -3.39
N ILE A 203 19.42 4.54 -3.03
CA ILE A 203 19.84 5.14 -1.78
C ILE A 203 20.64 6.40 -2.05
N ARG A 204 20.34 7.49 -1.32
CA ARG A 204 21.18 8.67 -1.30
C ARG A 204 22.27 8.50 -0.25
N LEU A 205 23.51 8.54 -0.69
CA LEU A 205 24.67 8.43 0.17
C LEU A 205 25.07 9.82 0.70
N ASP A 206 25.43 9.89 1.98
CA ASP A 206 26.15 11.05 2.50
C ASP A 206 27.50 11.18 1.79
N SER A 207 27.99 12.41 1.63
CA SER A 207 29.32 12.72 1.08
C SER A 207 30.47 11.86 1.63
N LEU A 208 30.41 11.44 2.90
CA LEU A 208 31.41 10.58 3.53
C LEU A 208 31.45 9.15 2.94
N PHE A 209 30.36 8.72 2.29
CA PHE A 209 30.22 7.38 1.69
C PHE A 209 30.34 7.40 0.15
N THR A 210 30.63 8.54 -0.46
CA THR A 210 30.82 8.69 -1.92
C THR A 210 32.30 8.86 -2.31
N GLN A 211 33.23 8.56 -1.40
CA GLN A 211 34.66 8.78 -1.58
C GLN A 211 35.46 7.55 -1.16
N ASP A 212 36.44 7.16 -1.96
CA ASP A 212 37.46 6.19 -1.56
C ASP A 212 38.47 6.90 -0.64
N LYS A 213 38.75 6.31 0.53
CA LYS A 213 39.75 6.81 1.47
C LYS A 213 41.08 6.09 1.31
#